data_AF-A0A8H7D3D9-F1
#
_entry.id   AF-A0A8H7D3D9-F1
#
_cell.length_a   1.000
_cell.length_b   1.000
_cell.length_c   1.000
_cell.angle_alpha   90.00
_cell.angle_beta   90.00
_cell.angle_gamma   90.00
#
_symmetry.space_group_name_H-M   'P 1'
#
loop_
_entity.id
_entity.type
_entity.pdbx_description
1 polymer ?
#
loop_
_entity_poly.entity_id
_entity_poly.type
_entity_poly.pdbx_seq_one_letter_code
_entity_poly.pdbx_strand_id
1 'polypeptide(L)'
;MTTNGGPISTLRDRERSCVDAPQDIISQIDTLVGLRDRERVCLDVLRHIISPIRTLPIELLAEIFELTIDDESHFEDTYVEDTYRISQICSDWRVIAHATPRLWTQHIRVTLGAEQISGRKHYANGLGAWWARSAPLPVAVSFERVRENIDPHVLEHFR
;
A
#
# COMPACT_ATOMS: atom_id res chain seq x y z
N MET A 1 -47.52 66.33 14.30
CA MET A 1 -46.22 65.64 14.14
C MET A 1 -46.50 64.16 13.94
N THR A 2 -46.76 63.72 12.71
CA THR A 2 -47.06 62.32 12.39
C THR A 2 -46.10 61.89 11.29
N THR A 3 -45.17 61.00 11.65
CA THR A 3 -44.17 60.44 10.75
C THR A 3 -44.85 59.42 9.82
N ASN A 4 -44.98 59.77 8.55
CA ASN A 4 -45.46 58.88 7.49
C ASN A 4 -44.42 57.77 7.22
N GLY A 5 -44.55 56.62 7.88
CA GLY A 5 -43.90 55.38 7.47
C GLY A 5 -44.65 54.79 6.27
N GLY A 6 -44.16 55.07 5.05
CA GLY A 6 -44.82 54.68 3.80
C GLY A 6 -44.70 53.17 3.47
N PRO A 7 -45.57 52.66 2.57
CA PRO A 7 -45.71 51.24 2.20
C PRO A 7 -44.47 50.61 1.53
N ILE A 8 -43.47 51.41 1.18
CA ILE A 8 -42.20 50.95 0.59
C ILE A 8 -41.26 50.35 1.66
N SER A 9 -41.37 50.78 2.92
CA SER A 9 -40.58 50.23 4.03
C SER A 9 -40.95 48.78 4.33
N THR A 10 -42.25 48.47 4.37
CA THR A 10 -42.78 47.13 4.70
C THR A 10 -42.54 46.09 3.60
N LEU A 11 -42.37 46.50 2.35
CA LEU A 11 -41.99 45.62 1.24
C LEU A 11 -40.50 45.26 1.30
N ARG A 12 -39.62 46.23 1.62
CA ARG A 12 -38.18 45.96 1.81
C ARG A 12 -37.91 45.04 2.99
N ASP A 13 -38.65 45.19 4.08
CA ASP A 13 -38.51 44.33 5.25
C ASP A 13 -38.99 42.90 4.94
N ARG A 14 -40.03 42.76 4.10
CA ARG A 14 -40.49 41.46 3.59
C ARG A 14 -39.52 40.81 2.61
N GLU A 15 -38.92 41.58 1.70
CA GLU A 15 -37.88 41.08 0.79
C GLU A 15 -36.65 40.62 1.56
N ARG A 16 -36.20 41.40 2.55
CA ARG A 16 -35.07 41.07 3.42
C ARG A 16 -35.35 39.82 4.26
N SER A 17 -36.55 39.71 4.84
CA SER A 17 -36.99 38.52 5.58
C SER A 17 -37.10 37.26 4.69
N CYS A 18 -37.50 37.40 3.42
CA CYS A 18 -37.61 36.29 2.47
C CYS A 18 -36.22 35.82 1.98
N VAL A 19 -35.25 36.74 1.89
CA VAL A 19 -33.86 36.45 1.50
C VAL A 19 -33.03 35.94 2.68
N ASP A 20 -33.25 36.44 3.90
CA ASP A 20 -32.51 36.04 5.09
C ASP A 20 -32.86 34.61 5.56
N ALA A 21 -34.11 34.18 5.43
CA ALA A 21 -34.54 32.83 5.85
C ALA A 21 -33.79 31.67 5.13
N PRO A 22 -33.61 31.68 3.79
CA PRO A 22 -32.80 30.66 3.12
C PRO A 22 -31.29 30.85 3.33
N GLN A 23 -30.79 32.08 3.54
CA GLN A 23 -29.37 32.32 3.84
C GLN A 23 -29.00 31.81 5.24
N ASP A 24 -29.91 31.94 6.21
CA ASP A 24 -29.75 31.38 7.55
C ASP A 24 -29.62 29.85 7.51
N ILE A 25 -30.46 29.16 6.74
CA ILE A 25 -30.37 27.70 6.57
C ILE A 25 -29.04 27.27 5.95
N ILE A 26 -28.56 27.97 4.92
CA ILE A 26 -27.25 27.67 4.30
C ILE A 26 -26.12 27.84 5.32
N SER A 27 -26.15 28.93 6.10
CA SER A 27 -25.14 29.20 7.14
C SER A 27 -25.15 28.14 8.25
N GLN A 28 -26.33 27.62 8.60
CA GLN A 28 -26.47 26.52 9.55
C GLN A 28 -25.94 25.21 8.97
N ILE A 29 -26.18 24.92 7.68
CA ILE A 29 -25.60 23.76 7.00
C ILE A 29 -24.08 23.84 7.00
N ASP A 30 -23.49 24.98 6.63
CA ASP A 30 -22.04 25.16 6.63
C ASP A 30 -21.43 24.97 8.01
N THR A 31 -22.13 25.48 9.04
CA THR A 31 -21.72 25.29 10.44
C THR A 31 -21.75 23.82 10.85
N LEU A 32 -22.85 23.10 10.55
CA LEU A 32 -23.00 21.68 10.88
C LEU A 32 -22.02 20.79 10.10
N VAL A 33 -21.78 21.10 8.82
CA VAL A 33 -20.77 20.44 7.99
C VAL A 33 -19.38 20.66 8.59
N GLY A 34 -19.04 21.90 8.96
CA GLY A 34 -17.78 22.20 9.61
C GLY A 34 -17.59 21.51 10.98
N LEU A 35 -18.67 21.27 11.73
CA LEU A 35 -18.61 20.48 12.97
C LEU A 35 -18.39 18.99 12.69
N ARG A 36 -19.17 18.42 11.77
CA ARG A 36 -19.04 17.02 11.34
C ARG A 36 -17.64 16.72 10.81
N ASP A 37 -17.10 17.60 9.97
CA ASP A 37 -15.82 17.38 9.33
C ASP A 37 -14.68 17.43 10.36
N ARG A 38 -14.78 18.27 11.41
CA ARG A 38 -13.86 18.24 12.55
C ARG A 38 -13.91 16.92 13.32
N GLU A 39 -15.11 16.45 13.63
CA GLU A 39 -15.29 15.16 14.33
C GLU A 39 -14.75 13.99 13.49
N ARG A 40 -14.96 14.04 12.18
CA ARG A 40 -14.47 13.01 11.25
C ARG A 40 -12.95 12.92 11.24
N VAL A 41 -12.25 14.06 11.26
CA VAL A 41 -10.78 14.08 11.37
C VAL A 41 -10.31 13.40 12.65
N CYS A 42 -10.93 13.70 13.79
CA CYS A 42 -10.60 13.04 15.07
C CYS A 42 -10.84 11.52 15.01
N LEU A 43 -11.98 11.10 14.44
CA LEU A 43 -12.29 9.68 14.29
C LEU A 43 -11.32 8.96 13.35
N ASP A 44 -10.89 9.59 12.26
CA ASP A 44 -9.94 8.98 11.33
C ASP A 44 -8.55 8.83 11.95
N VAL A 45 -8.11 9.79 12.78
CA VAL A 45 -6.89 9.65 13.60
C VAL A 45 -7.03 8.48 14.58
N LEU A 46 -8.14 8.42 15.32
CA LEU A 46 -8.38 7.33 16.26
C LEU A 46 -8.42 5.98 15.56
N ARG A 47 -9.11 5.87 14.41
CA ARG A 47 -9.14 4.67 13.55
C ARG A 47 -7.76 4.24 13.10
N HIS A 48 -6.89 5.18 12.77
CA HIS A 48 -5.51 4.87 12.41
C HIS A 48 -4.74 4.31 13.60
N ILE A 49 -4.91 4.89 14.79
CA ILE A 49 -4.22 4.45 16.02
C ILE A 49 -4.72 3.09 16.50
N ILE A 50 -6.04 2.88 16.50
CA ILE A 50 -6.67 1.60 16.91
C ILE A 50 -6.72 0.58 15.77
N SER A 51 -6.09 0.86 14.64
CA SER A 51 -6.08 -0.04 13.50
C SER A 51 -5.61 -1.43 13.96
N PRO A 52 -6.38 -2.51 13.70
CA PRO A 52 -6.09 -3.84 14.22
C PRO A 52 -4.65 -4.29 13.95
N ILE A 53 -4.08 -3.85 12.82
CA ILE A 53 -2.72 -4.20 12.41
C ILE A 53 -1.61 -3.58 13.26
N ARG A 54 -1.90 -2.48 13.97
CA ARG A 54 -0.98 -1.84 14.92
C ARG A 54 -1.14 -2.38 16.35
N THR A 55 -2.27 -3.03 16.63
CA THR A 55 -2.57 -3.64 17.93
C THR A 55 -2.26 -5.14 17.97
N LEU A 56 -1.98 -5.74 16.81
CA LEU A 56 -1.59 -7.14 16.70
C LEU A 56 -0.21 -7.35 17.35
N PRO A 57 -0.05 -8.41 18.16
CA PRO A 57 1.26 -8.88 18.60
C PRO A 57 2.18 -9.11 17.39
N ILE A 58 3.46 -8.81 17.58
CA ILE A 58 4.48 -8.92 16.52
C ILE A 58 4.56 -10.34 15.96
N GLU A 59 4.33 -11.35 16.79
CA GLU A 59 4.37 -12.76 16.44
C GLU A 59 3.28 -13.10 15.43
N LEU A 60 2.06 -12.60 15.64
CA LEU A 60 0.93 -12.83 14.72
C LEU A 60 1.10 -12.05 13.43
N LEU A 61 1.69 -10.86 13.49
CA LEU A 61 1.98 -10.08 12.28
C LEU A 61 3.07 -10.75 11.44
N ALA A 62 4.09 -11.33 12.07
CA ALA A 62 5.11 -12.14 11.40
C ALA A 62 4.51 -13.40 10.77
N GLU A 63 3.61 -14.09 11.47
CA GLU A 63 2.88 -15.26 10.93
C GLU A 63 2.04 -14.88 9.70
N ILE A 64 1.34 -13.74 9.74
CA ILE A 64 0.62 -13.21 8.58
C ILE A 64 1.58 -12.96 7.41
N PHE A 65 2.75 -12.38 7.66
CA PHE A 65 3.73 -12.13 6.60
C PHE A 65 4.20 -13.44 5.96
N GLU A 66 4.47 -14.47 6.76
CA GLU A 66 4.85 -15.79 6.25
C GLU A 66 3.74 -16.38 5.37
N LEU A 67 2.47 -16.23 5.76
CA LEU A 67 1.33 -16.72 4.97
C LEU A 67 1.09 -15.94 3.68
N THR A 68 1.52 -14.67 3.62
CA THR A 68 1.36 -13.85 2.40
C THR A 68 2.42 -14.12 1.35
N ILE A 69 3.55 -14.70 1.73
CA ILE A 69 4.59 -15.11 0.81
C ILE A 69 4.24 -16.55 0.42
N ASP A 70 3.51 -16.69 -0.70
CA ASP A 70 3.13 -17.99 -1.25
C ASP A 70 4.41 -18.80 -1.54
N ASP A 71 4.40 -20.11 -1.34
CA ASP A 71 5.50 -21.02 -1.71
C ASP A 71 5.28 -21.56 -3.15
N GLU A 72 4.05 -21.43 -3.68
CA GLU A 72 3.60 -22.07 -4.93
C GLU A 72 3.57 -21.11 -6.13
N SER A 73 4.02 -19.86 -6.00
CA SER A 73 4.00 -18.92 -7.13
C SER A 73 4.98 -19.37 -8.24
N HIS A 74 4.44 -19.88 -9.35
CA HIS A 74 5.22 -20.41 -10.48
C HIS A 74 6.06 -19.36 -11.23
N PHE A 75 6.13 -18.13 -10.71
CA PHE A 75 6.85 -17.01 -11.28
C PHE A 75 8.23 -16.93 -10.63
N GLU A 76 9.25 -17.26 -11.43
CA GLU A 76 10.68 -17.35 -11.10
C GLU A 76 11.27 -16.16 -10.32
N ASP A 77 10.61 -15.01 -10.30
CA ASP A 77 11.15 -13.76 -9.74
C ASP A 77 10.31 -13.16 -8.57
N THR A 78 9.15 -13.74 -8.22
CA THR A 78 8.15 -13.05 -7.37
C THR A 78 8.43 -13.12 -5.86
N TYR A 79 9.01 -14.21 -5.35
CA TYR A 79 9.19 -14.42 -3.90
C TYR A 79 10.16 -13.42 -3.25
N VAL A 80 11.25 -13.10 -3.94
CA VAL A 80 12.21 -12.08 -3.49
C VAL A 80 11.51 -10.73 -3.44
N GLU A 81 10.67 -10.44 -4.44
CA GLU A 81 9.92 -9.20 -4.52
C GLU A 81 8.89 -9.06 -3.41
N ASP A 82 8.17 -10.11 -3.03
CA ASP A 82 7.13 -10.07 -2.01
C ASP A 82 7.67 -9.79 -0.61
N THR A 83 8.77 -10.43 -0.24
CA THR A 83 9.43 -10.17 1.05
C THR A 83 9.93 -8.72 1.12
N TYR A 84 10.47 -8.19 0.01
CA TYR A 84 10.86 -6.79 -0.06
C TYR A 84 9.65 -5.84 -0.05
N ARG A 85 8.55 -6.18 -0.74
CA ARG A 85 7.30 -5.39 -0.75
C ARG A 85 6.73 -5.23 0.66
N ILE A 86 6.66 -6.30 1.45
CA ILE A 86 6.20 -6.25 2.84
C ILE A 86 7.08 -5.29 3.66
N SER A 87 8.40 -5.34 3.46
CA SER A 87 9.36 -4.46 4.15
C SER A 87 9.29 -2.98 3.74
N GLN A 88 8.56 -2.66 2.67
CA GLN A 88 8.41 -1.29 2.15
C GLN A 88 7.11 -0.60 2.60
N ILE A 89 6.17 -1.33 3.23
CA ILE A 89 4.86 -0.79 3.62
C ILE A 89 4.96 0.33 4.66
N CYS A 90 5.68 0.09 5.78
CA CYS A 90 5.95 1.10 6.79
C CYS A 90 7.23 0.78 7.58
N SER A 91 7.66 1.69 8.46
CA SER A 91 8.82 1.47 9.34
C SER A 91 8.66 0.26 10.25
N ASP A 92 7.47 0.08 10.81
CA ASP A 92 7.21 -0.96 11.82
C ASP A 92 7.27 -2.35 11.15
N TRP A 93 6.62 -2.50 10.00
CA TRP A 93 6.65 -3.74 9.21
C TRP A 93 8.05 -4.08 8.74
N ARG A 94 8.85 -3.07 8.38
CA ARG A 94 10.25 -3.28 8.02
C ARG A 94 11.07 -3.87 9.17
N VAL A 95 10.89 -3.34 10.37
CA VAL A 95 11.58 -3.86 11.58
C VAL A 95 11.17 -5.30 11.83
N ILE A 96 9.87 -5.60 11.77
CA ILE A 96 9.33 -6.95 11.99
C ILE A 96 9.84 -7.92 10.92
N ALA A 97 9.76 -7.53 9.65
CA ALA A 97 10.23 -8.34 8.54
C ALA A 97 11.73 -8.65 8.65
N HIS A 98 12.56 -7.68 9.01
CA HIS A 98 14.00 -7.90 9.21
C HIS A 98 14.32 -8.75 10.43
N ALA A 99 13.48 -8.70 11.47
CA ALA A 99 13.64 -9.50 12.68
C ALA A 99 13.10 -10.93 12.55
N THR A 100 12.51 -11.29 11.40
CA THR A 100 11.88 -12.60 11.16
C THR A 100 12.65 -13.37 10.09
N PRO A 101 13.65 -14.20 10.45
CA PRO A 101 14.51 -14.90 9.49
C PRO A 101 13.76 -15.80 8.52
N ARG A 102 12.64 -16.40 8.95
CA ARG A 102 11.80 -17.30 8.15
C ARG A 102 11.21 -16.64 6.90
N LEU A 103 11.03 -15.31 6.89
CA LEU A 103 10.60 -14.59 5.69
C LEU A 103 11.70 -14.57 4.61
N TRP A 104 12.96 -14.73 5.00
CA TRP A 104 14.12 -14.68 4.11
C TRP A 104 14.63 -16.09 3.76
N THR A 105 13.92 -17.15 4.15
CA THR A 105 14.28 -18.55 3.81
C THR A 105 13.59 -19.07 2.56
N GLN A 106 12.85 -18.21 1.86
CA GLN A 106 12.14 -18.56 0.64
C GLN A 106 13.11 -19.09 -0.42
N HIS A 107 12.64 -20.08 -1.18
CA HIS A 107 13.45 -20.75 -2.20
C HIS A 107 13.78 -19.78 -3.34
N ILE A 108 15.08 -19.51 -3.55
CA ILE A 108 15.52 -18.59 -4.60
C ILE A 108 15.75 -19.40 -5.88
N ARG A 109 14.94 -19.14 -6.91
CA ARG A 109 15.11 -19.73 -8.23
C ARG A 109 15.87 -18.77 -9.13
N VAL A 110 17.04 -19.17 -9.61
CA VAL A 110 17.88 -18.34 -10.50
C VAL A 110 17.77 -18.90 -11.91
N THR A 111 17.21 -18.12 -12.84
CA THR A 111 17.18 -18.50 -14.25
C THR A 111 18.33 -17.97 -15.07
N LEU A 112 18.98 -18.89 -15.79
CA LEU A 112 20.15 -18.64 -16.61
C LEU A 112 19.74 -18.66 -18.09
N GLY A 113 19.57 -17.49 -18.69
CA GLY A 113 19.29 -17.29 -20.12
C GLY A 113 19.96 -16.01 -20.65
N ALA A 114 20.35 -15.98 -21.92
CA ALA A 114 21.21 -14.92 -22.48
C ALA A 114 20.54 -13.53 -22.47
N GLU A 115 19.22 -13.45 -22.67
CA GLU A 115 18.49 -12.17 -22.67
C GLU A 115 18.16 -11.64 -21.26
N GLN A 116 18.06 -12.52 -20.26
CA GLN A 116 17.64 -12.17 -18.89
C GLN A 116 18.75 -11.49 -18.06
N ILE A 117 20.02 -11.65 -18.45
CA ILE A 117 21.17 -11.12 -17.69
C ILE A 117 21.26 -9.59 -17.79
N SER A 118 20.78 -8.98 -18.89
CA SER A 118 20.87 -7.52 -19.09
C SER A 118 19.92 -6.71 -18.20
N GLY A 119 18.77 -7.26 -17.81
CA GLY A 119 17.80 -6.59 -16.92
C GLY A 119 18.06 -6.79 -15.42
N ARG A 120 18.92 -7.74 -15.03
CA ARG A 120 19.03 -8.28 -13.65
C ARG A 120 20.16 -7.68 -12.79
N LYS A 121 20.83 -6.60 -13.23
CA LYS A 121 21.97 -6.00 -12.50
C LYS A 121 21.64 -5.43 -11.11
N HIS A 122 20.36 -5.30 -10.74
CA HIS A 122 19.95 -4.69 -9.48
C HIS A 122 19.74 -5.67 -8.30
N TYR A 123 19.69 -6.98 -8.54
CA TYR A 123 19.41 -7.97 -7.49
C TYR A 123 20.65 -8.49 -6.76
N ALA A 124 21.83 -8.45 -7.39
CA ALA A 124 23.07 -8.97 -6.81
C ALA A 124 23.43 -8.31 -5.48
N ASN A 125 23.19 -6.99 -5.34
CA ASN A 125 23.43 -6.26 -4.09
C ASN A 125 22.40 -6.60 -3.00
N GLY A 126 21.17 -6.95 -3.39
CA GLY A 126 20.11 -7.35 -2.45
C GLY A 126 20.33 -8.74 -1.86
N LEU A 127 21.00 -9.63 -2.59
CA LEU A 127 21.19 -11.02 -2.20
C LEU A 127 22.06 -11.17 -0.93
N GLY A 128 23.07 -10.30 -0.76
CA GLY A 128 23.88 -10.27 0.47
C GLY A 128 23.06 -9.89 1.71
N ALA A 129 22.19 -8.88 1.58
CA ALA A 129 21.28 -8.48 2.65
C ALA A 129 20.24 -9.56 2.94
N TRP A 130 19.79 -10.27 1.91
CA TRP A 130 18.89 -11.42 2.03
C TRP A 130 19.49 -12.53 2.90
N TRP A 131 20.70 -12.99 2.56
CA TRP A 131 21.39 -14.02 3.35
C TRP A 131 21.71 -13.58 4.78
N ALA A 132 22.07 -12.31 4.98
CA ALA A 132 22.31 -11.80 6.32
C ALA A 132 21.05 -11.86 7.20
N ARG A 133 19.86 -11.75 6.60
CA ARG A 133 18.57 -11.74 7.31
C ARG A 133 17.99 -13.13 7.51
N SER A 134 18.31 -14.09 6.66
CA SER A 134 17.90 -15.47 6.82
C SER A 134 18.68 -16.21 7.91
N ALA A 135 19.86 -15.72 8.28
CA ALA A 135 20.69 -16.34 9.32
C ALA A 135 19.93 -16.50 10.65
N PRO A 136 20.04 -17.66 11.33
CA PRO A 136 20.92 -18.80 11.04
C PRO A 136 20.30 -19.86 10.11
N LEU A 137 19.12 -19.61 9.54
CA LEU A 137 18.38 -20.60 8.76
C LEU A 137 18.97 -20.76 7.35
N PRO A 138 19.01 -22.00 6.82
CA PRO A 138 19.48 -22.24 5.46
C PRO A 138 18.50 -21.65 4.44
N VAL A 139 19.05 -21.15 3.33
CA VAL A 139 18.27 -20.69 2.17
C VAL A 139 18.55 -21.65 1.02
N ALA A 140 17.51 -22.25 0.47
CA ALA A 140 17.64 -23.11 -0.69
C ALA A 140 17.71 -22.26 -1.98
N VAL A 141 18.62 -22.62 -2.88
CA VAL A 141 18.80 -21.94 -4.17
C VAL A 141 18.81 -22.99 -5.27
N SER A 142 17.95 -22.84 -6.28
CA SER A 142 17.96 -23.67 -7.48
C SER A 142 18.37 -22.85 -8.70
N PHE A 143 19.03 -23.51 -9.64
CA PHE A 143 19.42 -22.92 -10.91
C PHE A 143 18.65 -23.62 -12.02
N GLU A 144 17.85 -22.86 -12.75
CA GLU A 144 17.10 -23.38 -13.89
C GLU A 144 17.62 -22.76 -15.18
N ARG A 145 18.00 -23.63 -16.12
CA ARG A 145 18.47 -23.20 -17.42
C ARG A 145 17.25 -22.99 -18.31
N VAL A 146 17.02 -21.76 -18.74
CA VAL A 146 16.01 -21.49 -19.76
C VAL A 146 16.50 -22.20 -21.02
N ARG A 147 15.78 -23.24 -21.45
CA ARG A 147 15.95 -23.75 -22.81
C ARG A 147 15.42 -22.66 -23.71
N GLU A 148 16.32 -21.87 -24.28
CA GLU A 148 16.00 -21.12 -25.50
C GLU A 148 15.37 -22.15 -26.44
N ASN A 149 14.16 -21.86 -26.94
CA ASN A 149 13.57 -22.62 -28.02
C ASN A 149 14.53 -22.47 -29.20
N ILE A 150 15.52 -23.35 -29.28
CA ILE A 150 16.32 -23.51 -30.48
C ILE A 150 15.30 -23.99 -31.50
N ASP A 151 14.97 -23.09 -32.43
CA ASP A 151 14.12 -23.42 -33.56
C ASP A 151 14.64 -24.74 -34.16
N PRO A 152 13.82 -25.81 -34.19
CA PRO A 152 14.27 -27.12 -34.65
C PRO A 152 14.85 -27.09 -36.07
N HIS A 153 14.57 -26.05 -36.86
CA HIS A 153 15.17 -25.85 -38.18
C HIS A 153 16.64 -25.38 -38.17
N VAL A 154 17.18 -24.90 -37.05
CA VAL A 154 18.61 -24.51 -36.95
C VAL A 154 19.51 -25.74 -36.81
N LEU A 155 18.99 -26.87 -36.31
CA LEU A 155 19.75 -28.10 -36.10
C LEU A 155 19.97 -28.93 -37.38
N GLU A 156 19.28 -28.62 -38.49
CA GLU A 156 19.51 -29.30 -39.77
C GLU A 156 20.68 -28.74 -40.59
N HIS A 157 21.23 -27.57 -40.24
CA HIS A 157 22.38 -26.98 -40.96
C HIS A 157 23.74 -27.53 -40.50
N PHE A 158 23.77 -28.39 -39.48
CA PHE A 158 25.01 -28.96 -38.92
C PHE A 158 25.12 -30.48 -39.08
N ARG A 159 24.42 -31.08 -40.06
CA ARG A 159 24.57 -32.50 -40.41
C ARG A 159 25.28 -32.69 -41.74
#